data_AF-A0A2D9EXA0-F1
#
_entry.id   AF-A0A2D9EXA0-F1
#
_cell.length_a   1.000
_cell.length_b   1.000
_cell.length_c   1.000
_cell.angle_alpha   90.00
_cell.angle_beta   90.00
_cell.angle_gamma   90.00
#
_symmetry.space_group_name_H-M   'P 1'
#
loop_
_entity.id
_entity.type
_entity.pdbx_description
1 polymer ?
#
loop_
_entity_poly.entity_id
_entity_poly.type
_entity_poly.pdbx_seq_one_letter_code
_entity_poly.pdbx_strand_id
1 'polypeptide(L)'
;MELDHYPRHPLERPTLSIVVAESGNGLDSFGIDSRITKFLKNNWGIDSFFPPQAEALTPVLEGKNLMLTIPTASGKSLVAYLGMINRLIGDMKGMRGAYIVPLKALANE
;
A
#
# COMPACT_ATOMS: atom_id res chain seq x y z
N MET A 1 -46.69 11.40 -2.09
CA MET A 1 -46.19 10.74 -3.31
C MET A 1 -44.74 10.41 -3.02
N GLU A 2 -44.52 9.29 -2.35
CA GLU A 2 -43.19 8.82 -1.97
C GLU A 2 -42.48 8.31 -3.22
N LEU A 3 -41.38 8.96 -3.59
CA LEU A 3 -40.47 8.49 -4.61
C LEU A 3 -39.50 7.50 -3.95
N ASP A 4 -39.98 6.28 -3.69
CA ASP A 4 -39.13 5.22 -3.15
C ASP A 4 -38.87 4.15 -4.23
N HIS A 5 -37.60 3.74 -4.30
CA HIS A 5 -37.11 2.55 -5.00
C HIS A 5 -37.09 2.51 -6.54
N TYR A 6 -36.21 3.32 -7.16
CA TYR A 6 -35.43 2.81 -8.30
C TYR A 6 -34.09 2.28 -7.77
N PRO A 7 -33.69 1.03 -8.10
CA PRO A 7 -32.38 0.54 -7.76
C PRO A 7 -31.34 1.42 -8.45
N ARG A 8 -30.56 2.18 -7.66
CA ARG A 8 -29.46 2.99 -8.20
C ARG A 8 -28.55 2.12 -9.06
N HIS A 9 -28.09 2.70 -10.17
CA HIS A 9 -27.16 2.02 -11.07
C HIS A 9 -25.93 1.55 -10.26
N PRO A 10 -25.30 0.41 -10.58
CA PRO A 10 -24.15 -0.09 -9.81
C PRO A 10 -23.02 0.92 -9.60
N LEU A 11 -22.86 1.87 -10.53
CA LEU A 11 -21.87 2.97 -10.45
C LEU A 11 -22.31 4.19 -9.62
N GLU A 12 -23.59 4.28 -9.27
CA GLU A 12 -24.18 5.36 -8.43
C GLU A 12 -24.31 4.95 -6.97
N ARG A 13 -23.89 3.73 -6.64
CA ARG A 13 -23.85 3.22 -5.28
C ARG A 13 -22.66 3.86 -4.56
N PRO A 14 -22.86 4.40 -3.34
CA PRO A 14 -21.75 4.85 -2.51
C PRO A 14 -20.73 3.72 -2.37
N THR A 15 -19.45 4.04 -2.52
CA THR A 15 -18.39 3.10 -2.15
C THR A 15 -18.55 2.80 -0.67
N LEU A 16 -18.79 1.53 -0.33
CA LEU A 16 -18.81 1.09 1.06
C LEU A 16 -17.41 1.31 1.63
N SER A 17 -17.24 2.35 2.44
CA SER A 17 -16.03 2.55 3.22
C SER A 17 -16.02 1.48 4.32
N ILE A 18 -15.22 0.44 4.12
CA ILE A 18 -14.89 -0.47 5.22
C ILE A 18 -14.11 0.36 6.24
N VAL A 19 -14.62 0.43 7.47
CA VAL A 19 -13.87 0.98 8.59
C VAL A 19 -12.70 0.02 8.83
N VAL A 20 -11.50 0.46 8.44
CA VAL A 20 -10.28 -0.31 8.67
C VAL A 20 -9.95 -0.24 10.16
N ALA A 21 -9.93 -1.38 10.83
CA ALA A 21 -9.58 -1.46 12.24
C ALA A 21 -8.10 -1.07 12.46
N GLU A 22 -7.81 -0.33 13.54
CA GLU A 22 -6.46 0.04 13.98
C GLU A 22 -5.70 -1.17 14.56
N SER A 23 -5.35 -2.14 13.73
CA SER A 23 -4.50 -3.25 14.16
C SER A 23 -3.04 -2.90 13.87
N GLY A 24 -2.28 -2.50 14.89
CA GLY A 24 -0.81 -2.46 14.89
C GLY A 24 -0.14 -1.93 13.61
N ASN A 25 -0.31 -0.64 13.31
CA ASN A 25 0.30 -0.02 12.11
C ASN A 25 1.76 0.43 12.32
N GLY A 26 2.42 0.00 13.39
CA GLY A 26 3.80 0.38 13.68
C GLY A 26 4.77 -0.22 12.67
N LEU A 27 5.90 0.46 12.43
CA LEU A 27 6.90 -0.03 11.48
C LEU A 27 7.40 -1.45 11.79
N ASP A 28 7.49 -1.79 13.08
CA ASP A 28 8.02 -3.07 13.55
C ASP A 28 6.98 -4.22 13.48
N SER A 29 5.72 -3.92 13.15
CA SER A 29 4.62 -4.88 13.15
C SER A 29 4.60 -5.83 11.95
N PHE A 30 5.40 -5.55 10.91
CA PHE A 30 5.34 -6.23 9.61
C PHE A 30 6.56 -7.09 9.29
N GLY A 31 7.52 -7.25 10.21
CA GLY A 31 8.73 -8.05 9.96
C GLY A 31 9.65 -7.48 8.88
N ILE A 32 9.56 -6.18 8.60
CA ILE A 32 10.41 -5.48 7.63
C ILE A 32 11.84 -5.39 8.18
N ASP A 33 12.85 -5.51 7.30
CA ASP A 33 14.26 -5.38 7.67
C ASP A 33 14.52 -4.08 8.45
N SER A 34 15.17 -4.19 9.62
CA SER A 34 15.40 -3.06 10.53
C SER A 34 16.15 -1.88 9.91
N ARG A 35 16.95 -2.12 8.86
CA ARG A 35 17.65 -1.04 8.13
C ARG A 35 16.65 -0.15 7.39
N ILE A 36 15.59 -0.76 6.87
CA ILE A 36 14.50 -0.07 6.17
C ILE A 36 13.63 0.66 7.18
N THR A 37 13.20 0.02 8.27
CA THR A 37 12.35 0.70 9.27
C THR A 37 13.05 1.89 9.92
N LYS A 38 14.35 1.76 10.23
CA LYS A 38 15.18 2.88 10.70
C LYS A 38 15.28 4.01 9.68
N PHE A 39 15.44 3.69 8.39
CA PHE A 39 15.46 4.71 7.34
C PHE A 39 14.13 5.45 7.22
N LEU A 40 13.01 4.71 7.19
CA LEU A 40 11.67 5.31 7.13
C LEU A 40 11.44 6.29 8.28
N LYS A 41 11.84 5.88 9.49
CA LYS A 41 11.72 6.73 10.68
C LYS A 41 12.64 7.94 10.64
N ASN A 42 13.95 7.72 10.48
CA ASN A 42 14.95 8.76 10.68
C ASN A 42 15.07 9.74 9.50
N ASN A 43 14.84 9.26 8.28
CA ASN A 43 15.03 10.05 7.07
C ASN A 43 13.71 10.56 6.49
N TRP A 44 12.63 9.79 6.60
CA TRP A 44 11.32 10.15 6.02
C TRP A 44 10.29 10.57 7.08
N GLY A 45 10.59 10.42 8.38
CA GLY A 45 9.68 10.79 9.45
C GLY A 45 8.41 9.94 9.51
N ILE A 46 8.46 8.71 9.00
CA ILE A 46 7.33 7.78 9.01
C ILE A 46 7.46 6.90 10.26
N ASP A 47 6.58 7.07 11.24
CA ASP A 47 6.54 6.25 12.46
C ASP A 47 5.53 5.09 12.37
N SER A 48 4.54 5.21 11.49
CA SER A 48 3.49 4.21 11.29
C SER A 48 2.95 4.27 9.85
N PHE A 49 2.32 3.17 9.43
CA PHE A 49 1.67 3.07 8.13
C PHE A 49 0.22 3.56 8.20
N PHE A 50 -0.27 4.17 7.12
CA PHE A 50 -1.69 4.47 6.95
C PHE A 50 -2.48 3.14 6.87
N PRO A 51 -3.70 3.00 7.42
CA PRO A 51 -4.35 1.69 7.56
C PRO A 51 -4.48 0.89 6.23
N PRO A 52 -4.89 1.50 5.11
CA PRO A 52 -4.88 0.80 3.82
C PRO A 52 -3.49 0.36 3.32
N GLN A 53 -2.41 1.04 3.75
CA GLN A 53 -1.04 0.58 3.47
C GLN A 53 -0.69 -0.63 4.33
N ALA A 54 -1.02 -0.59 5.63
CA ALA A 54 -0.81 -1.70 6.55
C ALA A 54 -1.50 -2.99 6.07
N GLU A 55 -2.78 -2.88 5.66
CA GLU A 55 -3.52 -3.99 5.07
C GLU A 55 -2.85 -4.53 3.80
N ALA A 56 -2.32 -3.64 2.96
CA ALA A 56 -1.64 -4.00 1.73
C ALA A 56 -0.25 -4.63 1.98
N LEU A 57 0.43 -4.25 3.06
CA LEU A 57 1.78 -4.75 3.37
C LEU A 57 1.78 -6.23 3.70
N THR A 58 0.78 -6.74 4.42
CA THR A 58 0.70 -8.17 4.77
C THR A 58 0.82 -9.09 3.54
N PRO A 59 -0.09 -9.03 2.53
CA PRO A 59 0.04 -9.88 1.36
C PRO A 59 1.27 -9.54 0.49
N VAL A 60 1.68 -8.27 0.44
CA VAL A 60 2.83 -7.84 -0.36
C VAL A 60 4.15 -8.41 0.17
N LEU A 61 4.36 -8.40 1.49
CA LEU A 61 5.55 -8.93 2.14
C LEU A 61 5.60 -10.46 2.12
N GLU A 62 4.43 -11.12 2.06
CA GLU A 62 4.30 -12.56 1.75
C GLU A 62 4.60 -12.89 0.28
N GLY A 63 4.80 -11.89 -0.59
CA GLY A 63 5.08 -12.08 -2.01
C GLY A 63 3.85 -12.43 -2.86
N LYS A 64 2.63 -12.15 -2.36
CA LYS A 64 1.39 -12.36 -3.11
C LYS A 64 1.14 -11.23 -4.11
N ASN A 65 0.40 -11.55 -5.17
CA ASN A 65 -0.10 -10.53 -6.11
C ASN A 65 -1.16 -9.66 -5.41
N LEU A 66 -1.06 -8.34 -5.57
CA LEU A 66 -1.97 -7.38 -4.97
C LEU A 66 -2.52 -6.39 -6.02
N MET A 67 -3.83 -6.18 -6.02
CA MET A 67 -4.48 -5.02 -6.64
C MET A 67 -4.82 -4.01 -5.55
N LEU A 68 -4.11 -2.87 -5.52
CA LEU A 68 -4.28 -1.84 -4.50
C LEU A 68 -5.02 -0.62 -5.05
N THR A 69 -6.25 -0.39 -4.59
CA THR A 69 -7.08 0.75 -5.01
C THR A 69 -7.27 1.74 -3.86
N ILE A 70 -6.34 2.68 -3.71
CA ILE A 70 -6.42 3.77 -2.72
C ILE A 70 -6.15 5.13 -3.39
N PRO A 71 -6.59 6.28 -2.81
CA PRO A 71 -6.42 7.62 -3.39
C PRO A 71 -4.95 8.03 -3.59
N THR A 72 -4.67 8.89 -4.55
CA THR A 72 -3.33 9.51 -4.74
C THR A 72 -2.89 10.23 -3.46
N ALA A 73 -1.58 10.32 -3.25
CA ALA A 73 -0.95 10.80 -2.01
C ALA A 73 -1.17 9.92 -0.76
N SER A 74 -1.93 8.81 -0.82
CA SER A 74 -2.00 7.82 0.27
C SER A 74 -0.76 6.90 0.38
N GLY A 75 0.35 7.24 -0.28
CA GLY A 75 1.61 6.51 -0.23
C GLY A 75 1.58 5.11 -0.85
N LYS A 76 0.90 4.93 -1.98
CA LYS A 76 0.91 3.67 -2.76
C LYS A 76 2.31 3.23 -3.19
N SER A 77 3.14 4.19 -3.61
CA SER A 77 4.51 3.90 -4.04
C SER A 77 5.33 3.26 -2.91
N LEU A 78 5.16 3.70 -1.66
CA LEU A 78 5.84 3.11 -0.51
C LEU A 78 5.52 1.60 -0.36
N VAL A 79 4.26 1.20 -0.53
CA VAL A 79 3.88 -0.23 -0.48
C VAL A 79 4.60 -1.02 -1.58
N ALA A 80 4.63 -0.48 -2.80
CA ALA A 80 5.32 -1.11 -3.93
C ALA A 80 6.84 -1.21 -3.69
N TYR A 81 7.46 -0.15 -3.17
CA TYR A 81 8.90 -0.13 -2.85
C TYR A 81 9.25 -1.13 -1.77
N LEU A 82 8.48 -1.19 -0.67
CA LEU A 82 8.71 -2.14 0.41
C LEU A 82 8.55 -3.59 -0.07
N GLY A 83 7.53 -3.88 -0.87
CA GLY A 83 7.36 -5.19 -1.50
C GLY A 83 8.53 -5.58 -2.37
N MET A 84 8.97 -4.69 -3.26
CA MET A 84 10.09 -4.95 -4.16
C MET A 84 11.40 -5.15 -3.38
N ILE A 85 11.71 -4.27 -2.43
CA ILE A 85 12.93 -4.36 -1.62
C ILE A 85 12.92 -5.67 -0.83
N ASN A 86 11.81 -6.02 -0.17
CA ASN A 86 11.67 -7.25 0.62
C ASN A 86 12.02 -8.50 -0.20
N ARG A 87 11.48 -8.60 -1.42
CA ARG A 87 11.78 -9.70 -2.36
C ARG A 87 13.26 -9.70 -2.76
N LEU A 88 13.79 -8.54 -3.15
CA LEU A 88 15.16 -8.42 -3.69
C LEU A 88 16.26 -8.65 -2.64
N ILE A 89 16.01 -8.37 -1.36
CA ILE A 89 16.96 -8.68 -0.29
C ILE A 89 16.76 -10.09 0.29
N GLY A 90 15.56 -10.66 0.11
CA GLY A 90 15.18 -11.98 0.58
C GLY A 90 15.33 -13.06 -0.50
N ASP A 91 14.20 -13.59 -0.95
CA ASP A 91 14.15 -14.81 -1.77
C ASP A 91 14.44 -14.59 -3.26
N MET A 92 14.47 -13.34 -3.74
CA MET A 92 14.87 -12.96 -5.10
C MET A 92 16.24 -12.26 -5.14
N LYS A 93 17.13 -12.61 -4.22
CA LYS A 93 18.48 -12.02 -4.15
C LYS A 93 19.24 -12.19 -5.47
N GLY A 94 19.77 -11.07 -5.98
CA GLY A 94 20.52 -11.02 -7.26
C GLY A 94 19.63 -10.83 -8.50
N MET A 95 18.31 -10.82 -8.34
CA MET A 95 17.37 -10.49 -9.42
C MET A 95 17.18 -8.98 -9.56
N ARG A 96 16.33 -8.58 -10.52
CA ARG A 96 15.94 -7.18 -10.76
C ARG A 96 14.42 -7.06 -10.71
N GLY A 97 13.94 -5.96 -10.14
CA GLY A 97 12.53 -5.57 -10.18
C GLY A 97 12.28 -4.49 -11.24
N ALA A 98 11.05 -4.39 -11.73
CA ALA A 98 10.61 -3.33 -12.62
C ALA A 98 9.46 -2.56 -11.96
N TYR A 99 9.59 -1.24 -11.88
CA TYR A 99 8.53 -0.32 -11.47
C TYR A 99 8.10 0.49 -12.69
N ILE A 100 6.86 0.33 -13.13
CA ILE A 100 6.35 0.93 -14.35
C ILE A 100 5.38 2.04 -13.97
N VAL A 101 5.62 3.23 -14.52
CA VAL A 101 4.81 4.43 -14.29
C VAL A 101 4.35 5.01 -15.64
N PRO A 102 3.20 5.71 -15.67
CA PRO A 102 2.65 6.22 -16.93
C PRO A 102 3.39 7.45 -17.46
N LEU A 103 4.15 8.16 -16.63
CA LEU A 103 4.80 9.43 -16.97
C LEU A 103 6.26 9.45 -16.51
N LYS A 104 7.13 10.07 -17.31
CA LYS A 104 8.54 10.28 -16.94
C LYS A 104 8.71 11.06 -15.64
N ALA A 105 7.82 12.02 -15.37
CA ALA A 105 7.86 12.81 -14.13
C ALA A 105 7.68 11.93 -12.88
N LEU A 106 6.84 10.90 -12.96
CA LEU A 106 6.62 9.95 -11.86
C LEU A 106 7.76 8.94 -11.71
N ALA A 107 8.61 8.77 -12.73
CA ALA A 107 9.76 7.87 -12.66
C ALA A 107 10.92 8.48 -11.86
N ASN A 108 10.88 9.79 -11.63
CA ASN A 108 11.91 10.55 -10.91
C ASN A 108 11.44 11.00 -9.51
N GLU A 109 10.38 10.38 -8.98
CA GLU A 109 9.86 10.66 -7.63
C GLU A 109 10.81 10.23 -6.50
#